data_AF-A0A494UWJ7-F1
#
_entry.id   AF-A0A494UWJ7-F1
#
_cell.length_a   1.000
_cell.length_b   1.000
_cell.length_c   1.000
_cell.angle_alpha   90.00
_cell.angle_beta   90.00
_cell.angle_gamma   90.00
#
_symmetry.space_group_name_H-M   'P 1'
#
loop_
_entity.id
_entity.type
_entity.pdbx_description
1 polymer ?
#
loop_
_entity_poly.entity_id
_entity_poly.type
_entity_poly.pdbx_seq_one_letter_code
_entity_poly.pdbx_strand_id
1 'polypeptide(L)' 'MVRVSYTPLHDPDERAFVPPLPTAIDRARETLAEKARANIHDQDAMIRAAVGLHYVLRDLLAALDADRGEGR' A
#
# COMPACT_ATOMS: atom_id res chain seq x y z
N MET A 1 -19.02 -36.87 -11.25
CA MET A 1 -18.59 -35.63 -11.93
C MET A 1 -18.42 -34.55 -10.87
N VAL A 2 -17.20 -34.32 -10.39
CA VAL A 2 -16.93 -33.33 -9.34
C VAL A 2 -16.84 -31.96 -10.00
N ARG A 3 -17.78 -31.07 -9.69
CA ARG A 3 -17.67 -29.66 -10.09
C ARG A 3 -16.67 -29.01 -9.15
N VAL A 4 -15.53 -28.58 -9.68
CA VAL A 4 -14.62 -27.68 -8.97
C VAL A 4 -15.27 -26.30 -9.03
N SER A 5 -15.79 -25.81 -7.91
CA SER A 5 -16.27 -24.44 -7.80
C SER A 5 -15.08 -23.50 -7.98
N TYR A 6 -15.17 -22.57 -8.93
CA TYR A 6 -14.16 -21.54 -9.13
C TYR A 6 -14.17 -20.57 -7.94
N THR A 7 -13.07 -20.50 -7.21
CA THR A 7 -12.81 -19.44 -6.23
C THR A 7 -12.15 -18.27 -6.96
N PRO A 8 -12.80 -17.09 -7.05
CA PRO A 8 -12.18 -15.92 -7.66
C PRO A 8 -10.87 -15.54 -6.97
N LEU A 9 -9.87 -15.13 -7.75
CA LEU A 9 -8.61 -14.58 -7.22
C LEU A 9 -8.84 -13.28 -6.44
N HIS A 10 -9.90 -12.55 -6.77
CA HIS A 10 -10.29 -11.33 -6.10
C HIS A 10 -11.74 -11.46 -5.64
N ASP A 11 -11.92 -11.50 -4.32
CA ASP A 11 -13.22 -11.32 -3.70
C ASP A 11 -13.47 -9.80 -3.52
N PRO A 12 -14.52 -9.23 -4.14
CA PRO A 12 -14.82 -7.80 -4.01
C PRO A 12 -15.22 -7.39 -2.59
N ASP A 13 -15.63 -8.36 -1.76
CA ASP A 13 -16.00 -8.14 -0.36
C ASP A 13 -14.81 -8.38 0.61
N GLU A 14 -13.65 -8.83 0.09
CA GLU A 14 -12.45 -9.01 0.89
C GLU A 14 -11.91 -7.65 1.35
N ARG A 15 -11.82 -7.47 2.67
CA ARG A 15 -11.20 -6.28 3.24
C ARG A 15 -9.77 -6.18 2.75
N ALA A 16 -9.42 -5.02 2.19
CA ALA A 16 -8.06 -4.72 1.80
C ALA A 16 -7.11 -5.03 2.97
N PHE A 17 -6.07 -5.80 2.68
CA PHE A 17 -5.04 -6.10 3.66
C PHE A 17 -4.38 -4.81 4.14
N VAL A 18 -4.44 -4.56 5.45
CA VAL A 18 -3.74 -3.45 6.09
C VAL A 18 -2.53 -4.02 6.83
N PRO A 19 -1.28 -3.64 6.48
CA PRO A 19 -0.10 -4.10 7.20
C PRO A 19 -0.11 -3.55 8.64
N PRO A 20 0.51 -4.27 9.61
CA PRO A 20 0.72 -3.73 10.95
C PRO A 20 1.47 -2.39 10.91
N LEU A 21 1.13 -1.46 11.81
CA LEU A 21 1.70 -0.11 11.84
C LEU A 21 3.24 -0.08 11.80
N PRO A 22 3.98 -0.92 12.54
CA PRO A 22 5.44 -0.96 12.43
C PRO A 22 5.93 -1.28 11.00
N THR A 23 5.31 -2.26 10.34
CA THR A 23 5.64 -2.63 8.96
C THR A 23 5.31 -1.52 7.97
N ALA A 24 4.20 -0.81 8.18
CA ALA A 24 3.83 0.35 7.36
C ALA A 24 4.84 1.49 7.50
N ILE A 25 5.32 1.75 8.72
CA ILE A 25 6.37 2.75 8.99
C ILE A 25 7.68 2.38 8.29
N ASP A 26 8.11 1.12 8.38
CA ASP A 26 9.35 0.67 7.74
C ASP A 26 9.28 0.81 6.22
N ARG A 27 8.16 0.41 5.60
CA ARG A 27 7.92 0.60 4.16
C ARG A 27 7.90 2.08 3.76
N ALA A 28 7.30 2.94 4.56
CA ALA A 28 7.28 4.38 4.32
C ALA A 28 8.69 4.98 4.34
N ARG A 29 9.53 4.56 5.30
CA ARG A 29 10.93 4.99 5.38
C ARG A 29 11.75 4.50 4.19
N GLU A 30 11.60 3.23 3.82
CA GLU A 30 12.28 2.66 2.65
C GLU A 30 11.90 3.39 1.36
N THR A 31 10.60 3.58 1.14
CA THR A 31 10.09 4.31 -0.04
C THR A 31 10.60 5.74 -0.07
N LEU A 32 10.60 6.43 1.08
CA LEU A 32 11.14 7.79 1.16
C LEU A 32 12.63 7.83 0.82
N ALA A 33 13.42 6.87 1.32
CA ALA A 33 14.85 6.78 1.02
C ALA A 33 15.11 6.48 -0.46
N GLU A 34 14.30 5.62 -1.08
CA GLU A 34 14.37 5.31 -2.51
C GLU A 34 14.05 6.55 -3.35
N LYS A 35 12.92 7.22 -3.06
CA LYS A 35 12.44 8.36 -3.86
C LYS A 35 13.21 9.65 -3.62
N ALA A 36 13.92 9.80 -2.49
CA ALA A 36 14.79 10.95 -2.23
C ALA A 36 15.88 11.14 -3.31
N ARG A 37 16.21 10.08 -4.06
CA ARG A 37 17.21 10.10 -5.14
C ARG A 37 16.57 10.21 -6.53
N ALA A 38 15.25 10.33 -6.64
CA ALA A 38 14.57 10.39 -7.92
C ALA A 38 14.87 11.69 -8.67
N ASN A 39 15.13 11.59 -9.98
CA ASN A 39 15.25 12.75 -10.84
C ASN A 39 13.85 13.33 -11.12
N ILE A 40 13.46 14.37 -10.38
CA ILE A 40 12.14 15.00 -10.52
C ILE A 40 11.95 15.75 -11.85
N HIS A 41 13.01 15.95 -12.64
CA HIS A 41 12.93 16.55 -13.96
C HIS A 41 12.65 15.52 -15.06
N ASP A 42 12.82 14.23 -14.76
CA ASP A 42 12.35 13.15 -15.61
C ASP A 42 10.87 12.86 -15.29
N GLN A 43 9.99 13.06 -16.26
CA GLN A 43 8.55 12.98 -16.06
C GLN A 43 8.12 11.61 -15.53
N ASP A 44 8.70 10.53 -16.03
CA ASP A 44 8.37 9.17 -15.62
C ASP A 44 8.87 8.89 -14.19
N ALA A 45 10.08 9.31 -13.84
CA ALA A 45 10.62 9.21 -12.50
C ALA A 45 9.81 10.03 -11.49
N MET A 46 9.39 11.25 -11.86
CA MET A 46 8.52 12.09 -11.07
C MET A 46 7.17 11.40 -10.80
N ILE A 47 6.52 10.86 -11.84
CA ILE A 47 5.24 10.16 -11.69
C ILE A 47 5.40 8.92 -10.79
N ARG A 48 6.42 8.09 -11.02
CA ARG A 48 6.69 6.91 -10.18
C ARG A 48 6.97 7.28 -8.73
N ALA A 49 7.70 8.36 -8.48
CA ALA A 49 7.95 8.85 -7.13
C ALA A 49 6.67 9.34 -6.45
N ALA A 50 5.88 10.17 -7.14
CA ALA A 50 4.62 10.70 -6.62
C ALA A 50 3.61 9.58 -6.30
N VAL A 51 3.44 8.64 -7.22
CA VAL A 51 2.54 7.50 -7.05
C VAL A 51 3.00 6.60 -5.90
N GLY A 52 4.28 6.24 -5.85
CA GLY A 52 4.83 5.42 -4.77
C GLY A 52 4.66 6.07 -3.39
N LEU A 53 4.93 7.38 -3.29
CA LEU A 53 4.72 8.14 -2.06
C LEU A 53 3.23 8.23 -1.68
N HIS A 54 2.34 8.40 -2.66
CA HIS A 54 0.89 8.42 -2.39
C HIS A 54 0.39 7.10 -1.79
N TYR A 55 0.76 5.96 -2.37
CA TYR A 55 0.37 4.65 -1.86
C TYR A 55 0.92 4.39 -0.47
N VAL A 56 2.20 4.68 -0.22
CA VAL A 56 2.79 4.37 1.08
C VAL A 56 2.23 5.25 2.21
N LEU A 57 1.88 6.50 1.91
CA LEU A 57 1.20 7.37 2.88
C LEU A 57 -0.23 6.89 3.16
N ARG A 58 -0.95 6.44 2.14
CA ARG A 58 -2.29 5.86 2.30
C ARG A 58 -2.25 4.59 3.16
N ASP A 59 -1.28 3.71 2.92
CA ASP A 59 -1.10 2.48 3.71
C ASP A 59 -0.74 2.80 5.17
N LEU A 60 0.10 3.82 5.39
CA LEU A 60 0.47 4.26 6.73
C LEU A 60 -0.74 4.83 7.50
N LEU A 61 -1.59 5.61 6.85
CA LEU A 61 -2.83 6.11 7.45
C LEU A 61 -3.79 4.97 7.77
N ALA A 62 -4.00 4.03 6.84
CA ALA A 62 -4.86 2.88 7.09
C ALA A 62 -4.35 2.01 8.25
N ALA A 63 -3.04 1.83 8.35
CA ALA A 63 -2.43 1.10 9.47
C ALA A 63 -2.57 1.84 10.80
N LEU A 64 -2.49 3.17 10.79
CA LEU A 64 -2.71 4.01 11.97
C LEU A 64 -4.17 3.95 12.45
N ASP A 65 -5.13 4.03 11.53
CA ASP A 65 -6.56 3.93 11.85
C ASP A 65 -6.90 2.54 12.40
N ALA A 66 -6.30 1.48 11.83
CA ALA A 66 -6.45 0.12 12.31
C ALA A 66 -5.84 -0.09 13.71
N ASP A 67 -4.65 0.45 13.97
CA ASP A 67 -3.96 0.38 15.28
C ASP A 67 -4.75 1.09 16.38
N ARG A 68 -5.39 2.22 16.06
CA ARG A 68 -6.26 2.98 16.97
C ARG A 68 -7.63 2.32 17.21
N GLY A 69 -7.98 1.30 16.44
CA GLY A 69 -9.31 0.70 16.46
C GLY A 69 -10.40 1.58 15.80
N GLU A 70 -10.00 2.59 15.03
CA GLU A 70 -10.90 3.47 14.25
C GLU A 70 -11.39 2.81 12.95
N GLY A 71 -10.85 1.63 12.60
CA GLY A 71 -11.23 0.82 11.44
C GLY A 71 -12.35 -0.22 11.69
N ARG A 72 -13.18 -0.07 12.72
CA ARG A 72 -14.29 -1.00 13.04
C ARG A 72 -15.66 -0.45 12.75
#